data_AF-A0A914QXI7-F1
#
_entry.id   AF-A0A914QXI7-F1
#
_cell.length_a   1.000
_cell.length_b   1.000
_cell.length_c   1.000
_cell.angle_alpha   90.00
_cell.angle_beta   90.00
_cell.angle_gamma   90.00
#
_symmetry.space_group_name_H-M   'P 1'
#
loop_
_entity.id
_entity.type
_entity.pdbx_description
1 polymer ?
#
loop_
_entity_poly.entity_id
_entity_poly.type
_entity_poly.pdbx_seq_one_letter_code
_entity_poly.pdbx_strand_id
1 'polypeptide(L)'
;MYHVDQVRAFIGPYCSAELDAVAKMGSFWNIPVISYMATTTAVTDRTIYKTLARISSKNTNSIAKAVVKLLEHYGWKRIAVVTNTGAVAYERVQSFEDEFRKSGISVATKIMFDEGWNSTDIIRSGLLNDIENNARIVIGIFSATREMTKELMQAVFTQNINNPEYAFILPWLQAGPKDTSPWISVSGETLKQVKDIYANAIIVDDVNGFDNTLVDNFIKRVEKYGITKESIDAASIFSYIHLYDSLKLYALAAVNAYQKSGNNISVITNGRAVWNNMRRLTFEGTAGLVVMDDLADRAPQFAAFFISADRENVMKMVNMDSVPIPNCNSSIEKSGCFDLKLTDIITGFWPSSNGNMPPDEPVCGFKGQKCSYMVEIAIGSTILGFIILVISTCILYRYCQSRALDKMPWRVFHEDLRMIDDEQARSLISLGSANTKLSNMSTGAKKHVIVGVNTHATYHRYAQKRSIKFVKSDLILLTQMKQTIHDNINPFLGIAFNEKEEMLVLWKFCSRGTVQDIIYNKNMTLDEKFHAAFVSDIVKGLEYLHLSQIGYHGSLSPWACAIDRNWSVRLTDYGISNALERWEKEGAINIEVAQSDDDKSQAAQRTCKF
;
A
#
# COMPACT_ATOMS: atom_id res chain seq x y z
N MET A 1 3.54 -27.08 69.69
CA MET A 1 4.69 -26.30 69.19
C MET A 1 5.04 -25.12 70.08
N TYR A 2 4.47 -23.91 69.92
CA TYR A 2 4.92 -22.77 70.74
C TYR A 2 4.67 -22.96 72.24
N HIS A 3 3.42 -23.17 72.66
CA HIS A 3 3.09 -23.30 74.09
C HIS A 3 3.62 -24.59 74.73
N VAL A 4 3.60 -25.70 73.99
CA VAL A 4 3.96 -27.03 74.51
C VAL A 4 5.48 -27.27 74.44
N ASP A 5 6.07 -27.02 73.28
CA ASP A 5 7.46 -27.41 72.99
C ASP A 5 8.44 -26.23 73.07
N GLN A 6 7.93 -25.02 73.33
CA GLN A 6 8.73 -23.79 73.52
C GLN A 6 9.71 -23.53 72.37
N VAL A 7 9.23 -23.76 71.13
CA VAL A 7 10.05 -23.59 69.91
C VAL A 7 10.57 -22.17 69.76
N ARG A 8 11.77 -22.02 69.20
CA ARG A 8 12.45 -20.73 69.01
C ARG A 8 12.30 -20.14 67.61
N ALA A 9 11.84 -20.93 66.65
CA ALA A 9 11.54 -20.52 65.29
C ALA A 9 10.54 -21.49 64.66
N PHE A 10 9.81 -21.02 63.66
CA PHE A 10 9.05 -21.84 62.75
C PHE A 10 9.76 -21.87 61.39
N ILE A 11 10.09 -23.07 60.90
CA ILE A 11 10.53 -23.28 59.52
C ILE A 11 9.34 -23.84 58.75
N GLY A 12 8.79 -23.05 57.83
CA GLY A 12 7.48 -23.25 57.22
C GLY A 12 6.42 -22.25 57.70
N PRO A 13 5.16 -22.38 57.25
CA PRO A 13 4.61 -23.48 56.48
C PRO A 13 5.01 -23.47 54.99
N TYR A 14 4.72 -24.60 54.32
CA TYR A 14 4.95 -24.82 52.90
C TYR A 14 3.96 -24.02 52.03
N CYS A 15 2.68 -24.11 52.34
CA CYS A 15 1.59 -23.56 51.56
C CYS A 15 1.29 -22.09 51.92
N SER A 16 0.81 -21.33 50.92
CA SER A 16 0.49 -19.91 51.07
C SER A 16 -0.72 -19.64 51.97
N ALA A 17 -1.69 -20.56 52.03
CA ALA A 17 -2.93 -20.37 52.78
C ALA A 17 -2.69 -20.35 54.30
N GLU A 18 -1.80 -21.21 54.78
CA GLU A 18 -1.43 -21.35 56.18
C GLU A 18 -0.43 -20.29 56.62
N LEU A 19 0.38 -19.77 55.69
CA LEU A 19 1.42 -18.80 56.00
C LEU A 19 0.87 -17.53 56.66
N ASP A 20 -0.27 -17.03 56.19
CA ASP A 20 -0.88 -15.83 56.76
C ASP A 20 -1.12 -15.96 58.27
N ALA A 21 -1.78 -17.05 58.68
CA ALA A 21 -2.09 -17.32 60.07
C ALA A 21 -0.81 -17.52 60.90
N VAL A 22 0.12 -18.37 60.44
CA VAL A 22 1.35 -18.69 61.18
C VAL A 22 2.25 -17.45 61.31
N ALA A 23 2.38 -16.64 60.26
CA ALA A 23 3.23 -15.45 60.28
C ALA A 23 2.66 -14.33 61.17
N LYS A 24 1.33 -14.17 61.23
CA LYS A 24 0.66 -13.27 62.19
C LYS A 24 0.90 -13.72 63.63
N MET A 25 0.73 -15.01 63.91
CA MET A 25 0.98 -15.57 65.25
C MET A 25 2.45 -15.45 65.65
N GLY A 26 3.38 -15.76 64.75
CA GLY A 26 4.83 -15.59 64.98
C GLY A 26 5.21 -14.14 65.27
N SER A 27 4.58 -13.19 64.58
CA SER A 27 4.77 -11.76 64.82
C SER A 27 4.25 -11.33 66.19
N PHE A 28 3.12 -11.89 66.64
CA PHE A 28 2.55 -11.64 67.96
C PHE A 28 3.41 -12.24 69.09
N TRP A 29 3.93 -13.46 68.91
CA TRP A 29 4.80 -14.14 69.88
C TRP A 29 6.27 -13.69 69.81
N ASN A 30 6.62 -12.81 68.87
CA ASN A 30 7.99 -12.39 68.59
C ASN A 30 8.94 -13.57 68.34
N ILE A 31 8.53 -14.48 67.45
CA ILE A 31 9.30 -15.65 67.01
C ILE A 31 9.54 -15.54 65.50
N PRO A 32 10.76 -15.86 65.00
CA PRO A 32 11.02 -15.90 63.57
C PRO A 32 10.20 -16.99 62.88
N VAL A 33 9.60 -16.62 61.75
CA VAL A 33 8.94 -17.55 60.83
C VAL A 33 9.69 -17.48 59.51
N ILE A 34 10.19 -18.61 59.02
CA ILE A 34 10.93 -18.67 57.75
C ILE A 34 10.14 -19.56 56.81
N SER A 35 9.44 -18.95 55.85
CA SER A 35 8.76 -19.70 54.80
C SER A 35 9.74 -20.04 53.68
N TYR A 36 9.70 -21.29 53.23
CA TYR A 36 10.64 -21.79 52.24
C TYR A 36 10.04 -21.93 50.84
N MET A 37 8.71 -21.92 50.70
CA MET A 37 8.04 -22.18 49.40
C MET A 37 6.84 -21.29 49.08
N ALA A 38 6.17 -20.69 50.08
CA ALA A 38 4.98 -19.89 49.83
C ALA A 38 5.29 -18.67 48.93
N THR A 39 4.43 -18.45 47.94
CA THR A 39 4.64 -17.45 46.86
C THR A 39 3.68 -16.26 46.94
N THR A 40 2.76 -16.25 47.91
CA THR A 40 1.72 -15.22 48.05
C THR A 40 2.29 -13.82 48.32
N THR A 41 1.60 -12.80 47.78
CA THR A 41 1.92 -11.39 47.98
C THR A 41 1.20 -10.78 49.19
N ALA A 42 0.20 -11.47 49.74
CA ALA A 42 -0.60 -11.01 50.87
C ALA A 42 0.23 -10.79 52.15
N VAL A 43 1.41 -11.43 52.25
CA VAL A 43 2.29 -11.38 53.43
C VAL A 43 3.43 -10.37 53.33
N THR A 44 3.35 -9.41 52.41
CA THR A 44 4.43 -8.43 52.16
C THR A 44 4.50 -7.32 53.22
N ASP A 45 3.41 -7.00 53.91
CA ASP A 45 3.36 -5.91 54.89
C ASP A 45 4.12 -6.22 56.19
N ARG A 46 5.33 -5.67 56.33
CA ARG A 46 6.17 -5.87 57.53
C ARG A 46 5.69 -5.13 58.78
N THR A 47 4.64 -4.31 58.69
CA THR A 47 3.95 -3.79 59.89
C THR A 47 3.12 -4.88 60.56
N ILE A 48 2.64 -5.86 59.78
CA ILE A 48 1.88 -7.04 60.25
C ILE A 48 2.84 -8.23 60.46
N TYR A 49 3.60 -8.60 59.43
CA TYR A 49 4.47 -9.79 59.41
C TYR A 49 5.90 -9.45 59.83
N LYS A 50 6.03 -9.07 61.10
CA LYS A 50 7.19 -8.44 61.74
C LYS A 50 8.45 -9.30 61.84
N THR A 51 8.30 -10.62 61.81
CA THR A 51 9.39 -11.60 62.01
C THR A 51 9.44 -12.66 60.90
N LEU A 52 8.80 -12.38 59.76
CA LEU A 52 8.73 -13.28 58.61
C LEU A 52 9.93 -13.09 57.68
N ALA A 53 10.60 -14.18 57.34
CA ALA A 53 11.58 -14.26 56.26
C ALA A 53 11.12 -15.27 55.19
N ARG A 54 11.52 -15.07 53.93
CA ARG A 54 11.17 -15.98 52.82
C ARG A 54 12.39 -16.38 52.01
N ILE A 55 12.61 -17.68 51.86
CA ILE A 55 13.69 -18.24 51.03
C ILE A 55 13.27 -18.47 49.57
N SER A 56 11.97 -18.64 49.31
CA SER A 56 11.50 -18.78 47.94
C SER A 56 11.80 -17.50 47.14
N SER A 57 12.56 -17.65 46.05
CA SER A 57 12.79 -16.60 45.05
C SER A 57 11.53 -16.28 44.24
N LYS A 58 10.56 -17.21 44.20
CA LYS A 58 9.36 -17.09 43.36
C LYS A 58 8.24 -16.43 44.15
N ASN A 59 7.95 -15.18 43.83
CA ASN A 59 6.67 -14.55 44.18
C ASN A 59 6.14 -13.77 42.97
N THR A 60 4.83 -13.52 42.95
CA THR A 60 4.14 -12.88 41.80
C THR A 60 4.70 -11.52 41.43
N ASN A 61 5.09 -10.69 42.41
CA ASN A 61 5.65 -9.36 42.16
C ASN A 61 7.03 -9.43 41.51
N SER A 62 7.88 -10.32 42.01
CA SER A 62 9.24 -10.53 41.50
C SER A 62 9.24 -10.97 40.04
N ILE A 63 8.36 -11.90 39.67
CA ILE A 63 8.25 -12.39 38.28
C ILE A 63 7.53 -11.40 37.36
N ALA A 64 6.57 -10.61 37.89
CA ALA A 64 6.00 -9.49 37.16
C ALA A 64 7.08 -8.46 36.79
N LYS A 65 7.96 -8.12 37.74
CA LYS A 65 9.13 -7.26 37.50
C LYS A 65 10.08 -7.86 36.46
N ALA A 66 10.31 -9.18 36.51
CA ALA A 66 11.14 -9.90 35.54
C ALA A 66 10.59 -9.79 34.11
N VAL A 67 9.28 -9.98 33.95
CA VAL A 67 8.57 -9.84 32.67
C VAL A 67 8.61 -8.40 32.19
N VAL A 68 8.41 -7.42 33.07
CA VAL A 68 8.55 -6.00 32.74
C VAL A 68 9.95 -5.67 32.22
N LYS A 69 11.02 -6.12 32.89
CA LYS A 69 12.39 -5.91 32.41
C LYS A 69 12.63 -6.50 31.04
N LEU A 70 12.05 -7.67 30.77
CA LEU A 70 12.09 -8.28 29.46
C LEU A 70 11.39 -7.41 28.40
N LEU A 71 10.20 -6.89 28.70
CA LEU A 71 9.44 -6.01 27.82
C LEU A 71 10.20 -4.69 27.54
N GLU A 72 10.78 -4.07 28.58
CA GLU A 72 11.57 -2.85 28.48
C GLU A 72 12.79 -3.03 27.55
N HIS A 73 13.49 -4.16 27.67
CA HIS A 73 14.67 -4.44 26.85
C HIS A 73 14.36 -4.54 25.36
N TYR A 74 13.25 -5.20 25.01
CA TYR A 74 12.81 -5.32 23.61
C TYR A 74 11.96 -4.12 23.13
N GLY A 75 11.76 -3.11 23.98
CA GLY A 75 11.01 -1.90 23.64
C GLY A 75 9.51 -2.11 23.45
N TRP A 76 8.96 -3.20 23.97
CA TRP A 76 7.54 -3.55 23.85
C TRP A 76 6.70 -2.77 24.87
N LYS A 77 5.83 -1.88 24.37
CA LYS A 77 4.96 -1.02 25.18
C LYS A 77 3.48 -1.35 25.02
N ARG A 78 3.10 -2.11 23.99
CA ARG A 78 1.73 -2.53 23.74
C ARG A 78 1.59 -4.05 23.87
N ILE A 79 0.82 -4.51 24.85
CA ILE A 79 0.67 -5.94 25.16
C ILE A 79 -0.80 -6.37 25.23
N ALA A 80 -1.07 -7.65 25.03
CA ALA A 80 -2.31 -8.30 25.45
C ALA A 80 -2.08 -9.11 26.73
N VAL A 81 -3.06 -9.13 27.62
CA VAL A 81 -3.06 -10.02 28.79
C VAL A 81 -4.15 -11.07 28.59
N VAL A 82 -3.79 -12.33 28.74
CA VAL A 82 -4.71 -13.47 28.70
C VAL A 82 -4.73 -14.12 30.07
N THR A 83 -5.91 -14.28 30.65
CA THR A 83 -6.11 -14.79 32.02
C THR A 83 -7.37 -15.64 32.09
N ASN A 84 -7.68 -16.17 33.27
CA ASN A 84 -8.96 -16.79 33.58
C ASN A 84 -9.76 -16.07 34.66
N THR A 85 -11.04 -16.44 34.78
CA THR A 85 -11.92 -16.05 35.89
C THR A 85 -11.49 -16.75 37.18
N GLY A 86 -11.51 -16.02 38.30
CA GLY A 86 -11.15 -16.56 39.62
C GLY A 86 -10.31 -15.59 40.45
N ALA A 87 -10.38 -15.74 41.79
CA ALA A 87 -9.70 -14.84 42.72
C ALA A 87 -8.17 -14.87 42.59
N VAL A 88 -7.58 -16.05 42.37
CA VAL A 88 -6.12 -16.23 42.23
C VAL A 88 -5.61 -15.56 40.95
N ALA A 89 -6.31 -15.76 39.83
CA ALA A 89 -5.96 -15.14 38.56
C ALA A 89 -6.09 -13.61 38.65
N TYR A 90 -7.15 -13.11 39.30
CA TYR A 90 -7.33 -11.69 39.55
C TYR A 90 -6.19 -11.06 40.36
N GLU A 91 -5.79 -11.65 41.50
CA GLU A 91 -4.65 -11.17 42.30
C GLU A 91 -3.36 -11.12 41.47
N ARG A 92 -3.11 -12.15 40.66
CA ARG A 92 -1.93 -12.23 39.78
C ARG A 92 -1.94 -11.11 38.75
N VAL A 93 -3.05 -10.94 38.02
CA VAL A 93 -3.17 -9.89 37.00
C VAL A 93 -3.03 -8.50 37.61
N GLN A 94 -3.62 -8.23 38.78
CA GLN A 94 -3.45 -6.94 39.45
C GLN A 94 -1.98 -6.62 39.75
N SER A 95 -1.23 -7.61 40.25
CA SER A 95 0.19 -7.47 40.55
C SER A 95 1.01 -7.13 39.30
N PHE A 96 0.72 -7.79 38.16
CA PHE A 96 1.36 -7.50 36.88
C PHE A 96 0.98 -6.13 36.32
N GLU A 97 -0.30 -5.76 36.39
CA GLU A 97 -0.77 -4.45 35.90
C GLU A 97 -0.21 -3.27 36.69
N ASP A 98 0.02 -3.43 37.99
CA ASP A 98 0.72 -2.43 38.79
C ASP A 98 2.15 -2.19 38.27
N GLU A 99 2.89 -3.24 37.93
CA GLU A 99 4.25 -3.14 37.39
C GLU A 99 4.26 -2.63 35.93
N PHE A 100 3.29 -3.03 35.09
CA PHE A 100 3.12 -2.48 33.75
C PHE A 100 2.87 -0.97 33.78
N ARG A 101 1.98 -0.51 34.67
CA ARG A 101 1.66 0.92 34.84
C ARG A 101 2.86 1.75 35.26
N LYS A 102 3.68 1.24 36.21
CA LYS A 102 4.92 1.91 36.65
C LYS A 102 5.92 2.11 35.53
N SER A 103 5.93 1.21 34.55
CA SER A 103 6.93 1.17 33.46
C SER A 103 6.40 1.76 32.14
N GLY A 104 5.19 2.33 32.14
CA GLY A 104 4.58 2.92 30.95
C GLY A 104 4.17 1.91 29.88
N ILE A 105 3.93 0.66 30.26
CA ILE A 105 3.46 -0.41 29.38
C ILE A 105 1.93 -0.42 29.39
N SER A 106 1.35 -0.41 28.19
CA SER A 106 -0.10 -0.35 27.96
C SER A 106 -0.69 -1.73 27.64
N VAL A 107 -1.72 -2.11 28.39
CA VAL A 107 -2.53 -3.31 28.10
C VAL A 107 -3.57 -2.92 27.06
N ALA A 108 -3.35 -3.36 25.82
CA ALA A 108 -4.21 -3.08 24.66
C ALA A 108 -5.55 -3.82 24.73
N THR A 109 -5.51 -5.07 25.17
CA THR A 109 -6.68 -5.92 25.35
C THR A 109 -6.43 -6.90 26.50
N LYS A 110 -7.49 -7.23 27.23
CA LYS A 110 -7.47 -8.21 28.31
C LYS A 110 -8.54 -9.26 28.01
N ILE A 111 -8.10 -10.50 27.88
CA ILE A 111 -8.95 -11.64 27.55
C ILE A 111 -9.07 -12.53 28.77
N MET A 112 -10.29 -12.92 29.11
CA MET A 112 -10.56 -13.79 30.26
C MET A 112 -11.31 -15.04 29.78
N PHE A 113 -10.76 -16.21 30.08
CA PHE A 113 -11.41 -17.51 29.85
C PHE A 113 -12.05 -18.03 31.14
N ASP A 114 -13.01 -18.93 31.04
CA ASP A 114 -13.44 -19.69 32.23
C ASP A 114 -12.41 -20.79 32.55
N GLU A 115 -12.26 -21.10 33.84
CA GLU A 115 -11.26 -22.05 34.35
C GLU A 115 -11.47 -23.49 33.82
N GLY A 116 -12.68 -23.83 33.35
CA GLY A 116 -12.99 -25.14 32.78
C GLY A 116 -12.91 -25.24 31.26
N TRP A 117 -12.54 -24.16 30.55
CA TRP A 117 -12.48 -24.17 29.08
C TRP A 117 -11.28 -24.95 28.56
N ASN A 118 -11.50 -25.78 27.55
CA ASN A 118 -10.44 -26.40 26.76
C ASN A 118 -10.11 -25.56 25.51
N SER A 119 -9.11 -26.00 24.74
CA SER A 119 -8.68 -25.33 23.51
C SER A 119 -9.81 -25.10 22.49
N THR A 120 -10.78 -26.01 22.40
CA THR A 120 -11.92 -25.91 21.47
C THR A 120 -12.90 -24.82 21.91
N ASP A 121 -13.15 -24.71 23.22
CA ASP A 121 -14.01 -23.67 23.79
C ASP A 121 -13.37 -22.29 23.60
N ILE A 122 -12.05 -22.18 23.82
CA ILE A 122 -11.27 -20.96 23.54
C ILE A 122 -11.43 -20.53 22.08
N ILE A 123 -11.26 -21.46 21.12
CA ILE A 123 -11.45 -21.15 19.69
C ILE A 123 -12.89 -20.70 19.40
N ARG A 124 -13.89 -21.43 19.92
CA ARG A 124 -15.31 -21.14 19.68
C ARG A 124 -15.73 -19.78 20.24
N SER A 125 -15.09 -19.32 21.31
CA SER A 125 -15.38 -18.01 21.92
C SER A 125 -15.11 -16.83 20.98
N GLY A 126 -14.23 -16.99 19.99
CA GLY A 126 -13.81 -15.91 19.08
C GLY A 126 -12.87 -14.89 19.72
N LEU A 127 -12.51 -15.03 21.01
CA LEU A 127 -11.67 -14.09 21.75
C LEU A 127 -10.22 -14.01 21.20
N LEU A 128 -9.76 -15.04 20.49
CA LEU A 128 -8.44 -15.00 19.84
C LEU A 128 -8.36 -13.93 18.72
N ASN A 129 -9.50 -13.57 18.11
CA ASN A 129 -9.55 -12.49 17.12
C ASN A 129 -9.21 -11.13 17.75
N ASP A 130 -9.49 -10.95 19.04
CA ASP A 130 -9.12 -9.71 19.73
C ASP A 130 -7.60 -9.59 19.91
N ILE A 131 -6.89 -10.71 20.04
CA ILE A 131 -5.42 -10.73 20.04
C ILE A 131 -4.92 -10.26 18.68
N GLU A 132 -5.37 -10.90 17.61
CA GLU A 132 -4.94 -10.61 16.24
C GLU A 132 -5.15 -9.14 15.86
N ASN A 133 -6.26 -8.54 16.29
CA ASN A 133 -6.60 -7.16 15.96
C ASN A 133 -5.94 -6.10 16.86
N ASN A 134 -5.38 -6.47 18.02
CA ASN A 134 -4.95 -5.46 19.01
C ASN A 134 -3.53 -5.63 19.54
N ALA A 135 -2.92 -6.81 19.47
CA ALA A 135 -1.58 -7.06 20.03
C ALA A 135 -0.77 -8.09 19.23
N ARG A 136 0.57 -8.02 19.37
CA ARG A 136 1.51 -9.06 18.94
C ARG A 136 2.27 -9.69 20.10
N ILE A 137 2.40 -8.97 21.21
CA ILE A 137 3.00 -9.46 22.45
C ILE A 137 1.88 -9.86 23.41
N VAL A 138 1.85 -11.13 23.79
CA VAL A 138 0.76 -11.73 24.56
C VAL A 138 1.32 -12.32 25.85
N ILE A 139 0.73 -11.96 27.00
CA ILE A 139 1.18 -12.44 28.31
C ILE A 139 0.09 -13.32 28.93
N GLY A 140 0.40 -14.61 29.13
CA GLY A 140 -0.52 -15.59 29.72
C GLY A 140 -0.38 -15.68 31.24
N ILE A 141 -1.34 -15.12 31.98
CA ILE A 141 -1.35 -15.06 33.45
C ILE A 141 -2.56 -15.86 33.95
N PHE A 142 -2.36 -17.08 34.43
CA PHE A 142 -3.45 -17.97 34.81
C PHE A 142 -3.44 -18.35 36.30
N SER A 143 -4.54 -18.87 36.84
CA SER A 143 -4.58 -19.52 38.17
C SER A 143 -3.80 -20.83 38.15
N ALA A 144 -4.14 -21.73 37.23
CA ALA A 144 -3.46 -23.01 36.99
C ALA A 144 -2.53 -22.89 35.77
N THR A 145 -1.33 -22.34 35.98
CA THR A 145 -0.40 -21.97 34.91
C THR A 145 -0.15 -23.08 33.88
N ARG A 146 0.18 -24.31 34.32
CA ARG A 146 0.51 -25.41 33.42
C ARG A 146 -0.68 -25.83 32.54
N GLU A 147 -1.83 -26.12 33.15
CA GLU A 147 -3.01 -26.62 32.43
C GLU A 147 -3.60 -25.55 31.50
N MET A 148 -3.76 -24.32 31.99
CA MET A 148 -4.37 -23.26 31.19
C MET A 148 -3.48 -22.77 30.05
N THR A 149 -2.16 -22.74 30.27
CA THR A 149 -1.21 -22.45 29.19
C THR A 149 -1.27 -23.51 28.11
N LYS A 150 -1.44 -24.80 28.47
CA LYS A 150 -1.60 -25.87 27.49
C LYS A 150 -2.83 -25.66 26.62
N GLU A 151 -3.98 -25.35 27.22
CA GLU A 151 -5.21 -25.11 26.45
C GLU A 151 -5.09 -23.84 25.57
N LEU A 152 -4.47 -22.76 26.08
CA LEU A 152 -4.18 -21.57 25.28
C LEU A 152 -3.26 -21.89 24.09
N MET A 153 -2.09 -22.51 24.36
CA MET A 153 -1.08 -22.79 23.34
C MET A 153 -1.63 -23.72 22.26
N GLN A 154 -2.45 -24.70 22.65
CA GLN A 154 -3.12 -25.58 21.69
C GLN A 154 -4.17 -24.83 20.85
N ALA A 155 -4.89 -23.86 21.43
CA ALA A 155 -5.84 -23.04 20.68
C ALA A 155 -5.13 -22.12 19.66
N VAL A 156 -4.05 -21.44 20.05
CA VAL A 156 -3.30 -20.54 19.15
C VAL A 156 -2.53 -21.29 18.08
N PHE A 157 -2.02 -22.49 18.39
CA PHE A 157 -1.43 -23.39 17.39
C PHE A 157 -2.46 -23.79 16.33
N THR A 158 -3.66 -24.19 16.77
CA THR A 158 -4.74 -24.59 15.85
C THR A 158 -5.19 -23.44 14.94
N GLN A 159 -5.17 -22.20 15.43
CA GLN A 159 -5.54 -20.99 14.67
C GLN A 159 -4.34 -20.35 13.93
N ASN A 160 -3.15 -20.97 13.94
CA ASN A 160 -1.93 -20.44 13.34
C ASN A 160 -1.50 -19.05 13.86
N ILE A 161 -1.82 -18.75 15.12
CA ILE A 161 -1.45 -17.51 15.84
C ILE A 161 -0.10 -17.70 16.57
N ASN A 162 0.47 -18.92 16.59
CA ASN A 162 1.80 -19.21 17.13
C ASN A 162 2.96 -18.93 16.14
N ASN A 163 2.74 -18.08 15.15
CA ASN A 163 3.70 -17.77 14.10
C ASN A 163 4.72 -16.69 14.56
N PRO A 164 5.80 -16.43 13.79
CA PRO A 164 6.87 -15.51 14.17
C PRO A 164 6.45 -14.04 14.38
N GLU A 165 5.23 -13.64 13.99
CA GLU A 165 4.72 -12.30 14.24
C GLU A 165 4.28 -12.10 15.70
N TYR A 166 4.03 -13.17 16.45
CA TYR A 166 3.54 -13.12 17.82
C TYR A 166 4.57 -13.62 18.82
N ALA A 167 4.69 -12.95 19.95
CA ALA A 167 5.48 -13.43 21.08
C ALA A 167 4.57 -13.74 22.28
N PHE A 168 4.51 -15.01 22.66
CA PHE A 168 3.78 -15.47 23.84
C PHE A 168 4.73 -15.55 25.03
N ILE A 169 4.56 -14.65 26.00
CA ILE A 169 5.31 -14.63 27.26
C ILE A 169 4.47 -15.33 28.32
N LEU A 170 5.05 -16.35 28.94
CA LEU A 170 4.39 -17.26 29.86
C LEU A 170 5.13 -17.22 31.21
N PRO A 171 4.74 -16.32 32.13
CA PRO A 171 5.30 -16.30 33.48
C PRO A 171 4.91 -17.60 34.20
N TRP A 172 5.91 -18.39 34.60
CA TRP A 172 5.69 -19.72 35.19
C TRP A 172 5.31 -19.62 36.69
N LEU A 173 4.10 -19.10 36.93
CA LEU A 173 3.55 -18.81 38.25
C LEU A 173 3.07 -20.07 38.98
N GLN A 174 4.04 -20.88 39.41
CA GLN A 174 3.76 -22.12 40.10
C GLN A 174 3.51 -21.95 41.61
N ALA A 175 2.55 -22.71 42.14
CA ALA A 175 2.39 -22.96 43.57
C ALA A 175 2.55 -24.47 43.83
N GLY A 176 3.47 -24.85 44.72
CA GLY A 176 3.66 -26.25 45.09
C GLY A 176 4.90 -26.93 44.45
N PRO A 177 4.88 -28.27 44.30
CA PRO A 177 6.01 -29.06 43.75
C PRO A 177 6.32 -28.65 42.32
N LYS A 178 7.55 -28.78 41.85
CA LYS A 178 7.94 -28.41 40.49
C LYS A 178 7.12 -29.19 39.45
N ASP A 179 6.47 -28.45 38.56
CA ASP A 179 5.69 -29.01 37.47
C ASP A 179 6.66 -29.55 36.44
N THR A 180 6.37 -30.73 35.91
CA THR A 180 7.02 -31.16 34.68
C THR A 180 6.55 -30.28 33.53
N SER A 181 7.49 -29.95 32.64
CA SER A 181 7.16 -29.19 31.43
C SER A 181 6.00 -29.88 30.69
N PRO A 182 5.07 -29.14 30.07
CA PRO A 182 3.88 -29.71 29.43
C PRO A 182 4.17 -30.81 28.39
N TRP A 183 5.33 -30.76 27.76
CA TRP A 183 5.80 -31.71 26.75
C TRP A 183 6.68 -32.84 27.32
N ILE A 184 6.75 -33.03 28.64
CA ILE A 184 7.44 -34.17 29.25
C ILE A 184 6.40 -35.17 29.75
N SER A 185 6.50 -36.42 29.29
CA SER A 185 5.62 -37.50 29.70
C SER A 185 5.84 -37.91 31.16
N VAL A 186 4.94 -38.72 31.71
CA VAL A 186 5.12 -39.31 33.05
C VAL A 186 6.35 -40.23 33.11
N SER A 187 6.76 -40.82 31.98
CA SER A 187 8.00 -41.60 31.86
C SER A 187 9.27 -40.75 31.71
N GLY A 188 9.14 -39.42 31.61
CA GLY A 188 10.26 -38.48 31.44
C GLY A 188 10.70 -38.26 30.00
N GLU A 189 9.96 -38.78 29.01
CA GLU A 189 10.26 -38.63 27.59
C GLU A 189 9.68 -37.33 27.04
N THR A 190 10.40 -36.69 26.10
CA THR A 190 9.93 -35.48 25.43
C THR A 190 8.89 -35.81 24.35
N LEU A 191 7.66 -35.35 24.56
CA LEU A 191 6.55 -35.42 23.61
C LEU A 191 6.71 -34.33 22.54
N LYS A 192 7.42 -34.64 21.45
CA LYS A 192 7.74 -33.68 20.38
C LYS A 192 6.52 -32.93 19.85
N GLN A 193 5.41 -33.63 19.60
CA GLN A 193 4.16 -33.01 19.13
C GLN A 193 3.62 -31.94 20.09
N VAL A 194 3.72 -32.17 21.40
CA VAL A 194 3.29 -31.20 22.41
C VAL A 194 4.28 -30.03 22.49
N LYS A 195 5.57 -30.31 22.30
CA LYS A 195 6.59 -29.26 22.27
C LYS A 195 6.40 -28.31 21.08
N ASP A 196 6.05 -28.85 19.91
CA ASP A 196 5.82 -28.07 18.70
C ASP A 196 4.64 -27.09 18.87
N ILE A 197 3.62 -27.45 19.67
CA ILE A 197 2.51 -26.55 20.05
C ILE A 197 3.01 -25.32 20.82
N TYR A 198 4.06 -25.51 21.62
CA TYR A 198 4.69 -24.46 22.42
C TYR A 198 5.80 -23.71 21.69
N ALA A 199 6.09 -24.07 20.43
CA ALA A 199 7.10 -23.39 19.65
C ALA A 199 6.81 -21.88 19.59
N ASN A 200 7.87 -21.09 19.66
CA ASN A 200 7.83 -19.63 19.62
C ASN A 200 7.29 -18.96 20.89
N ALA A 201 7.05 -19.73 21.95
CA ALA A 201 6.74 -19.17 23.27
C ALA A 201 8.01 -18.92 24.11
N ILE A 202 7.88 -17.97 25.04
CA ILE A 202 8.90 -17.56 25.99
C ILE A 202 8.37 -17.85 27.39
N ILE A 203 9.03 -18.74 28.13
CA ILE A 203 8.72 -18.99 29.53
C ILE A 203 9.63 -18.13 30.40
N VAL A 204 9.07 -17.38 31.34
CA VAL A 204 9.86 -16.70 32.39
C VAL A 204 9.74 -17.52 33.66
N ASP A 205 10.86 -18.05 34.13
CA ASP A 205 10.93 -18.87 35.36
C ASP A 205 12.24 -18.61 36.11
N ASP A 206 12.45 -19.24 37.26
CA ASP A 206 13.73 -19.25 37.97
C ASP A 206 14.87 -19.63 37.03
N VAL A 207 16.05 -19.06 37.25
CA VAL A 207 17.24 -19.26 36.40
C VAL A 207 17.60 -20.74 36.22
N ASN A 208 17.20 -21.60 37.15
CA ASN A 208 17.42 -23.05 37.11
C ASN A 208 16.15 -23.86 36.73
N GLY A 209 15.10 -23.20 36.20
CA GLY A 209 13.82 -23.82 35.87
C GLY A 209 13.94 -25.03 34.93
N PHE A 210 14.86 -24.95 33.95
CA PHE A 210 15.15 -26.03 33.00
C PHE A 210 16.53 -26.68 33.21
N ASP A 211 17.19 -26.42 34.35
CA ASP A 211 18.50 -26.97 34.68
C ASP A 211 18.40 -28.04 35.78
N ASN A 212 18.76 -29.27 35.43
CA ASN A 212 18.74 -30.41 36.35
C ASN A 212 20.05 -30.59 37.14
N THR A 213 21.08 -29.79 36.89
CA THR A 213 22.37 -29.92 37.59
C THR A 213 22.24 -29.70 39.10
N LEU A 214 21.36 -28.80 39.53
CA LEU A 214 21.04 -28.61 40.95
C LEU A 214 20.42 -29.86 41.58
N VAL A 215 19.52 -30.50 40.85
CA VAL A 215 18.83 -31.72 41.26
C VAL A 215 19.85 -32.85 41.43
N ASP A 216 20.71 -33.07 40.43
CA ASP A 216 21.71 -34.13 40.46
C ASP A 216 22.73 -33.92 41.58
N ASN A 217 23.17 -32.69 41.80
CA ASN A 217 24.10 -32.34 42.88
C ASN A 217 23.47 -32.54 44.27
N PHE A 218 22.18 -32.24 44.43
CA PHE A 218 21.45 -32.46 45.67
C PHE A 218 21.31 -33.96 45.95
N ILE A 219 20.86 -34.75 44.96
CA ILE A 219 20.70 -36.21 45.09
C ILE A 219 22.04 -36.84 45.49
N LYS A 220 23.14 -36.52 44.80
CA LYS A 220 24.49 -37.00 45.14
C LYS A 220 24.92 -36.68 46.58
N ARG A 221 24.46 -35.57 47.16
CA ARG A 221 24.76 -35.22 48.56
C ARG A 221 23.95 -36.08 49.53
N VAL A 222 22.66 -36.28 49.23
CA VAL A 222 21.72 -37.01 50.07
C VAL A 222 22.01 -38.52 50.06
N GLU A 223 22.44 -39.07 48.93
CA GLU A 223 22.90 -40.46 48.80
C GLU A 223 24.08 -40.79 49.73
N LYS A 224 24.96 -39.82 50.01
CA LYS A 224 26.06 -40.01 50.99
C LYS A 224 25.58 -40.26 52.41
N TYR A 225 24.34 -39.90 52.72
CA TYR A 225 23.70 -40.12 54.02
C TYR A 225 22.76 -41.32 54.01
N GLY A 226 22.81 -42.18 52.98
CA GLY A 226 22.07 -43.43 52.92
C GLY A 226 20.61 -43.30 52.48
N ILE A 227 20.21 -42.14 51.95
CA ILE A 227 18.88 -41.91 51.37
C ILE A 227 18.95 -42.20 49.87
N THR A 228 18.16 -43.18 49.39
CA THR A 228 18.20 -43.59 47.98
C THR A 228 17.32 -42.69 47.10
N LYS A 229 17.63 -42.62 45.80
CA LYS A 229 16.91 -41.77 44.84
C LYS A 229 15.41 -42.09 44.78
N GLU A 230 15.02 -43.35 44.95
CA GLU A 230 13.62 -43.80 44.91
C GLU A 230 12.80 -43.30 46.12
N SER A 231 13.47 -42.97 47.22
CA SER A 231 12.83 -42.41 48.42
C SER A 231 12.62 -40.90 48.33
N ILE A 232 13.15 -40.25 47.29
CA ILE A 232 13.07 -38.81 47.08
C ILE A 232 12.00 -38.52 46.04
N ASP A 233 10.97 -37.76 46.43
CA ASP A 233 10.07 -37.16 45.45
C ASP A 233 10.83 -36.09 44.65
N ALA A 234 11.18 -36.43 43.41
CA ALA A 234 11.90 -35.55 42.49
C ALA A 234 11.14 -34.24 42.20
N ALA A 235 9.79 -34.26 42.24
CA ALA A 235 8.98 -33.06 42.06
C ALA A 235 9.16 -32.07 43.23
N SER A 236 9.56 -32.56 44.41
CA SER A 236 9.72 -31.77 45.62
C SER A 236 11.18 -31.35 45.91
N ILE A 237 12.13 -31.62 45.03
CA ILE A 237 13.56 -31.34 45.29
C ILE A 237 13.84 -29.87 45.58
N PHE A 238 13.23 -28.93 44.85
CA PHE A 238 13.39 -27.51 45.13
C PHE A 238 12.86 -27.14 46.52
N SER A 239 11.78 -27.79 46.97
CA SER A 239 11.25 -27.63 48.33
C SER A 239 12.27 -28.07 49.38
N TYR A 240 12.95 -29.20 49.17
CA TYR A 240 13.99 -29.69 50.08
C TYR A 240 15.22 -28.78 50.12
N ILE A 241 15.64 -28.26 48.97
CA ILE A 241 16.74 -27.31 48.86
C ILE A 241 16.41 -26.02 49.63
N HIS A 242 15.23 -25.45 49.41
CA HIS A 242 14.81 -24.24 50.12
C HIS A 242 14.60 -24.48 51.62
N LEU A 243 14.14 -25.67 52.02
CA LEU A 243 14.03 -26.04 53.43
C LEU A 243 15.40 -26.08 54.11
N TYR A 244 16.41 -26.66 53.45
CA TYR A 244 17.78 -26.66 53.92
C TYR A 244 18.33 -25.23 54.07
N ASP A 245 18.16 -24.41 53.04
CA ASP A 245 18.63 -23.01 53.04
C ASP A 245 17.91 -22.16 54.10
N SER A 246 16.65 -22.48 54.41
CA SER A 246 15.88 -21.82 55.48
C SER A 246 16.43 -22.12 56.87
N LEU A 247 16.80 -23.37 57.14
CA LEU A 247 17.46 -23.73 58.39
C LEU A 247 18.84 -23.07 58.50
N LYS A 248 19.58 -23.02 57.40
CA LYS A 248 20.89 -22.36 57.35
C LYS A 248 20.78 -20.85 57.59
N LEU A 249 19.80 -20.18 56.99
CA LEU A 249 19.49 -18.77 57.25
C LEU A 249 19.23 -18.52 58.74
N TYR A 250 18.37 -19.34 59.36
CA TYR A 250 18.09 -19.23 60.80
C TYR A 250 19.36 -19.36 61.65
N ALA A 251 20.13 -20.42 61.42
CA ALA A 251 21.33 -20.71 62.18
C ALA A 251 22.35 -19.57 62.08
N LEU A 252 22.62 -19.09 60.87
CA LEU A 252 23.56 -17.98 60.63
C LEU A 252 23.08 -16.68 61.28
N ALA A 253 21.79 -16.35 61.13
CA ALA A 253 21.22 -15.14 61.74
C ALA A 253 21.25 -15.20 63.28
N ALA A 254 20.97 -16.36 63.87
CA ALA A 254 21.04 -16.56 65.32
C ALA A 254 22.48 -16.44 65.84
N VAL A 255 23.46 -17.04 65.14
CA VAL A 255 24.89 -16.91 65.48
C VAL A 255 25.34 -15.46 65.37
N ASN A 256 24.98 -14.76 64.29
CA ASN A 256 25.31 -13.34 64.11
C ASN A 256 24.70 -12.47 65.21
N ALA A 257 23.44 -12.73 65.59
CA ALA A 257 22.77 -12.02 66.69
C ALA A 257 23.49 -12.25 68.03
N TYR A 258 23.87 -13.50 68.32
CA TYR A 258 24.61 -13.89 69.53
C TYR A 258 25.98 -13.22 69.61
N GLN A 259 26.73 -13.18 68.50
CA GLN A 259 28.05 -12.55 68.46
C GLN A 259 27.94 -11.03 68.64
N LYS A 260 27.00 -10.37 67.94
CA LYS A 260 26.79 -8.91 68.04
C LYS A 260 26.29 -8.46 69.42
N SER A 261 25.62 -9.34 70.17
CA SER A 261 25.14 -9.04 71.52
C SER A 261 26.20 -9.22 72.61
N GLY A 262 27.44 -9.55 72.25
CA GLY A 262 28.50 -9.85 73.22
C GLY A 262 28.32 -11.22 73.88
N ASN A 263 27.91 -12.24 73.10
CA ASN A 263 27.67 -13.61 73.56
C ASN A 263 26.49 -13.74 74.54
N ASN A 264 25.49 -12.87 74.44
CA ASN A 264 24.28 -12.97 75.24
C ASN A 264 23.28 -13.92 74.58
N ILE A 265 23.12 -15.11 75.15
CA ILE A 265 22.22 -16.16 74.63
C ILE A 265 20.76 -15.73 74.59
N SER A 266 20.31 -14.82 75.47
CA SER A 266 18.90 -14.39 75.48
C SER A 266 18.48 -13.68 74.19
N VAL A 267 19.41 -13.13 73.40
CA VAL A 267 19.12 -12.45 72.15
C VAL A 267 18.46 -13.37 71.11
N ILE A 268 18.78 -14.67 71.13
CA ILE A 268 18.22 -15.64 70.17
C ILE A 268 16.74 -15.93 70.45
N THR A 269 16.27 -15.59 71.64
CA THR A 269 14.85 -15.71 72.03
C THR A 269 14.01 -14.52 71.56
N ASN A 270 14.66 -13.44 71.14
CA ASN A 270 14.01 -12.27 70.57
C ASN A 270 13.92 -12.42 69.05
N GLY A 271 12.77 -12.85 68.55
CA GLY A 271 12.59 -13.13 67.13
C GLY A 271 12.88 -11.94 66.22
N ARG A 272 12.53 -10.72 66.64
CA ARG A 272 12.90 -9.49 65.91
C ARG A 272 14.40 -9.26 65.84
N ALA A 273 15.16 -9.58 66.89
CA ALA A 273 16.61 -9.44 66.88
C ALA A 273 17.27 -10.45 65.92
N VAL A 274 16.76 -11.69 65.90
CA VAL A 274 17.21 -12.72 64.95
C VAL A 274 16.82 -12.33 63.52
N TRP A 275 15.58 -11.94 63.28
CA TRP A 275 15.09 -11.48 61.98
C TRP A 275 15.89 -10.29 61.43
N ASN A 276 16.26 -9.33 62.29
CA ASN A 276 17.12 -8.22 61.89
C ASN A 276 18.49 -8.66 61.36
N ASN A 277 19.00 -9.82 61.79
CA ASN A 277 20.24 -10.41 61.29
C ASN A 277 20.03 -11.34 60.07
N MET A 278 18.78 -11.61 59.68
CA MET A 278 18.45 -12.26 58.40
C MET A 278 18.42 -11.25 57.25
N ARG A 279 18.05 -10.00 57.53
CA ARG A 279 18.04 -8.92 56.55
C ARG A 279 19.42 -8.69 55.96
N ARG A 280 19.49 -8.51 54.64
CA ARG A 280 20.74 -8.24 53.91
C ARG A 280 21.84 -9.28 54.15
N LEU A 281 21.47 -10.49 54.60
CA LEU A 281 22.40 -11.57 54.81
C LEU A 281 22.70 -12.24 53.47
N THR A 282 23.97 -12.52 53.23
CA THR A 282 24.43 -13.29 52.08
C THR A 282 25.14 -14.54 52.54
N PHE A 283 24.77 -15.70 51.98
CA PHE A 283 25.40 -16.97 52.30
C PHE A 283 25.32 -17.97 51.15
N GLU A 284 26.25 -18.92 51.12
CA GLU A 284 26.22 -20.03 50.16
C GLU A 284 25.13 -21.04 50.54
N GLY A 285 24.08 -21.15 49.73
CA GLY A 285 23.03 -22.15 49.86
C GLY A 285 23.33 -23.44 49.09
N THR A 286 22.37 -24.34 49.05
CA THR A 286 22.46 -25.55 48.23
C THR A 286 22.13 -25.28 46.76
N ALA A 287 21.27 -24.28 46.49
CA ALA A 287 20.98 -23.79 45.14
C ALA A 287 21.98 -22.72 44.63
N GLY A 288 23.08 -22.48 45.34
CA GLY A 288 24.03 -21.39 45.05
C GLY A 288 23.90 -20.22 46.03
N LEU A 289 24.40 -19.05 45.63
CA LEU A 289 24.43 -17.86 46.48
C LEU A 289 23.02 -17.38 46.83
N VAL A 290 22.74 -17.28 48.13
CA VAL A 290 21.49 -16.73 48.66
C VAL A 290 21.77 -15.31 49.15
N VAL A 291 21.08 -14.34 48.57
CA VAL A 291 21.12 -12.93 48.98
C VAL A 291 19.75 -12.56 49.52
N MET A 292 19.68 -12.18 50.79
CA MET A 292 18.45 -11.68 51.41
C MET A 292 18.37 -10.17 51.21
N ASP A 293 17.17 -9.64 50.97
CA ASP A 293 16.93 -8.21 50.89
C ASP A 293 16.70 -7.59 52.29
N ASP A 294 16.31 -6.32 52.33
CA ASP A 294 16.01 -5.61 53.57
C ASP A 294 14.66 -6.02 54.22
N LEU A 295 13.81 -6.77 53.51
CA LEU A 295 12.58 -7.36 54.06
C LEU A 295 12.79 -8.80 54.55
N ALA A 296 14.03 -9.30 54.49
CA ALA A 296 14.40 -10.70 54.70
C ALA A 296 13.69 -11.66 53.72
N ASP A 297 13.49 -11.20 52.49
CA ASP A 297 13.10 -12.03 51.35
C ASP A 297 14.31 -12.32 50.47
N ARG A 298 14.41 -13.53 49.93
CA ARG A 298 15.48 -13.88 48.99
C ARG A 298 15.34 -13.06 47.71
N ALA A 299 16.42 -12.38 47.34
CA ALA A 299 16.57 -11.68 46.09
C ALA A 299 16.45 -12.69 44.92
N PRO A 300 15.52 -12.48 43.98
CA PRO A 300 15.18 -13.49 42.98
C PRO A 300 16.14 -13.47 41.79
N GLN A 301 16.38 -14.65 41.20
CA GLN A 301 17.09 -14.80 39.93
C GLN A 301 16.17 -15.52 38.95
N PHE A 302 15.92 -14.88 37.82
CA PHE A 302 15.06 -15.43 36.77
C PHE A 302 15.85 -15.61 35.48
N ALA A 303 15.26 -16.35 34.56
CA ALA A 303 15.65 -16.34 33.17
C ALA A 303 14.41 -16.40 32.29
N ALA A 304 14.53 -15.85 31.08
CA ALA A 304 13.55 -16.14 30.04
C ALA A 304 14.09 -17.29 29.18
N PHE A 305 13.18 -18.17 28.78
CA PHE A 305 13.46 -19.43 28.11
C PHE A 305 12.65 -19.51 26.83
N PHE A 306 13.32 -19.62 25.69
CA PHE A 306 12.68 -19.73 24.39
C PHE A 306 12.50 -21.20 23.98
N ILE A 307 11.30 -21.53 23.53
CA ILE A 307 10.95 -22.87 23.06
C ILE A 307 11.11 -22.91 21.53
N SER A 308 12.19 -23.54 21.10
CA SER A 308 12.47 -23.80 19.68
C SER A 308 11.84 -25.12 19.23
N ALA A 309 11.23 -25.13 18.05
CA ALA A 309 10.75 -26.35 17.40
C ALA A 309 11.90 -27.28 16.95
N ASP A 310 13.03 -26.69 16.54
CA ASP A 310 14.13 -27.43 15.91
C ASP A 310 15.11 -28.05 16.91
N ARG A 311 15.14 -27.54 18.14
CA ARG A 311 16.05 -28.01 19.18
C ARG A 311 15.32 -28.93 20.14
N GLU A 312 16.04 -29.90 20.71
CA GLU A 312 15.48 -30.80 21.72
C GLU A 312 15.34 -30.12 23.10
N ASN A 313 16.33 -29.32 23.49
CA ASN A 313 16.32 -28.60 24.76
C ASN A 313 15.72 -27.19 24.62
N VAL A 314 15.14 -26.69 25.71
CA VAL A 314 14.69 -25.30 25.81
C VAL A 314 15.91 -24.39 25.87
N MET A 315 15.88 -23.27 25.15
CA MET A 315 16.99 -22.33 25.12
C MET A 315 16.83 -21.29 26.21
N LYS A 316 17.85 -21.12 27.05
CA LYS A 316 17.92 -19.97 27.97
C LYS A 316 18.30 -18.74 27.15
N MET A 317 17.38 -17.79 26.96
CA MET A 317 17.59 -16.64 26.08
C MET A 317 18.21 -15.43 26.80
N VAL A 318 17.91 -15.26 28.09
CA VAL A 318 18.45 -14.17 28.90
C VAL A 318 18.38 -14.51 30.38
N ASN A 319 19.42 -14.13 31.11
CA ASN A 319 19.48 -14.17 32.57
C ASN A 319 19.01 -12.84 33.16
N MET A 320 18.36 -12.90 34.33
CA MET A 320 17.86 -11.74 35.07
C MET A 320 18.41 -11.82 36.50
N ASP A 321 19.55 -11.16 36.70
CA ASP A 321 20.26 -11.17 37.96
C ASP A 321 19.75 -10.07 38.90
N SER A 322 19.65 -10.40 40.19
CA SER A 322 19.26 -9.45 41.22
C SER A 322 20.42 -8.52 41.57
N VAL A 323 20.15 -7.21 41.56
CA VAL A 323 21.10 -6.18 41.97
C VAL A 323 20.48 -5.36 43.11
N PRO A 324 21.17 -5.19 44.25
CA PRO A 324 20.62 -4.42 45.36
C PRO A 324 20.49 -2.94 44.98
N ILE A 325 19.37 -2.31 45.35
CA ILE A 325 19.15 -0.87 45.14
C ILE A 325 19.84 -0.09 46.26
N PRO A 326 20.81 0.81 45.97
CA PRO A 326 21.45 1.62 46.99
C PRO A 326 20.44 2.54 47.69
N ASN A 327 20.52 2.63 49.02
CA ASN A 327 19.65 3.49 49.85
C ASN A 327 18.15 3.20 49.75
N CYS A 328 17.76 2.01 49.30
CA CYS A 328 16.35 1.61 49.28
C CYS A 328 15.74 1.59 50.69
N ASN A 329 14.56 2.22 50.81
CA ASN A 329 13.73 2.15 51.99
C ASN A 329 12.49 1.28 51.69
N SER A 330 12.54 0.06 52.19
CA SER A 330 11.55 -1.00 52.03
C SER A 330 10.15 -0.63 52.57
N SER A 331 10.03 0.43 53.35
CA SER A 331 8.74 0.96 53.84
C SER A 331 7.96 1.72 52.75
N ILE A 332 8.64 2.16 51.69
CA ILE A 332 8.08 2.92 50.57
C ILE A 332 7.95 2.02 49.33
N GLU A 333 8.96 1.18 49.08
CA GLU A 333 8.98 0.24 47.97
C GLU A 333 8.40 -1.13 48.38
N LYS A 334 7.09 -1.33 48.15
CA LYS A 334 6.40 -2.60 48.41
C LYS A 334 6.93 -3.79 47.59
N SER A 335 7.80 -3.54 46.61
CA SER A 335 8.35 -4.51 45.65
C SER A 335 9.69 -5.14 46.07
N GLY A 336 10.21 -4.82 47.27
CA GLY A 336 11.51 -5.29 47.74
C GLY A 336 12.68 -4.46 47.21
N CYS A 337 13.82 -4.53 47.90
CA CYS A 337 14.98 -3.65 47.67
C CYS A 337 16.00 -4.22 46.67
N PHE A 338 15.51 -4.64 45.51
CA PHE A 338 16.33 -5.16 44.42
C PHE A 338 15.83 -4.68 43.07
N ASP A 339 16.72 -4.55 42.11
CA ASP A 339 16.39 -4.44 40.70
C ASP A 339 16.86 -5.69 39.95
N LEU A 340 16.30 -5.93 38.76
CA LEU A 340 16.68 -7.03 37.90
C LEU A 340 17.47 -6.48 36.71
N LYS A 341 18.69 -6.99 36.52
CA LYS A 341 19.55 -6.65 35.40
C LYS A 341 19.63 -7.83 34.45
N LEU A 342 19.42 -7.54 33.17
CA LEU A 342 19.54 -8.55 32.11
C LEU A 342 21.03 -8.83 31.81
N THR A 343 21.38 -10.10 31.75
CA THR A 343 22.72 -10.63 31.48
C THR A 343 22.62 -11.81 30.50
N ASP A 344 23.71 -12.15 29.82
CA ASP A 344 23.79 -13.32 28.91
C ASP A 344 22.69 -13.36 27.83
N ILE A 345 22.42 -12.22 27.19
CA ILE A 345 21.37 -12.06 26.18
C ILE A 345 21.79 -12.73 24.87
N ILE A 346 20.97 -13.65 24.36
CA ILE A 346 21.13 -14.26 23.05
C ILE A 346 20.33 -13.48 22.00
N THR A 347 20.88 -13.31 20.81
CA THR A 347 20.23 -12.64 19.66
C THR A 347 20.20 -13.54 18.44
N GLY A 348 19.36 -13.23 17.45
CA GLY A 348 19.35 -13.95 16.17
C GLY A 348 18.74 -15.36 16.24
N PHE A 349 17.94 -15.65 17.28
CA PHE A 349 17.34 -16.97 17.49
C PHE A 349 15.86 -17.05 17.08
N TRP A 350 15.20 -15.89 16.88
CA TRP A 350 13.77 -15.85 16.59
C TRP A 350 13.50 -16.35 15.16
N PRO A 351 12.41 -17.10 14.91
CA PRO A 351 12.09 -17.67 13.58
C PRO A 351 11.58 -16.63 12.56
N SER A 352 12.16 -15.45 12.53
CA SER A 352 11.93 -14.43 11.50
C SER A 352 13.08 -14.43 10.50
N SER A 353 12.86 -13.84 9.32
CA SER A 353 13.88 -13.76 8.27
C SER A 353 15.17 -13.04 8.70
N ASN A 354 15.07 -12.15 9.68
CA ASN A 354 16.20 -11.40 10.24
C ASN A 354 16.66 -11.92 11.62
N GLY A 355 16.06 -12.99 12.14
CA GLY A 355 16.39 -13.55 13.46
C GLY A 355 15.94 -12.70 14.66
N ASN A 356 15.20 -11.61 14.43
CA ASN A 356 14.78 -10.67 15.46
C ASN A 356 13.35 -10.94 15.95
N MET A 357 13.11 -10.60 17.22
CA MET A 357 11.79 -10.62 17.85
C MET A 357 10.80 -9.70 17.12
N PRO A 358 9.48 -9.99 17.17
CA PRO A 358 8.48 -9.16 16.49
C PRO A 358 8.35 -7.80 17.19
N PRO A 359 8.03 -6.73 16.44
CA PRO A 359 7.62 -5.47 17.06
C PRO A 359 6.26 -5.63 17.77
N ASP A 360 5.97 -4.78 18.75
CA ASP A 360 4.70 -4.79 19.48
C ASP A 360 3.50 -4.25 18.67
N GLU A 361 3.78 -3.55 17.57
CA GLU A 361 2.82 -3.12 16.57
C GLU A 361 3.30 -3.51 15.15
N PRO A 362 2.41 -4.03 14.28
CA PRO A 362 2.73 -4.26 12.87
C PRO A 362 3.21 -3.00 12.16
N VAL A 363 4.05 -3.14 11.13
CA VAL A 363 4.64 -2.02 10.38
C VAL A 363 3.56 -1.06 9.84
N CYS A 364 2.44 -1.60 9.34
CA CYS A 364 1.32 -0.80 8.84
C CYS A 364 0.22 -0.51 9.88
N GLY A 365 0.46 -0.82 11.15
CA GLY A 365 -0.54 -0.75 12.21
C GLY A 365 -1.63 -1.82 12.07
N PHE A 366 -2.35 -2.08 13.16
CA PHE A 366 -3.37 -3.16 13.20
C PHE A 366 -4.53 -2.95 12.21
N LYS A 367 -4.84 -1.72 11.82
CA LYS A 367 -5.91 -1.37 10.87
C LYS A 367 -5.38 -0.80 9.56
N GLY A 368 -4.10 -0.99 9.25
CA GLY A 368 -3.47 -0.45 8.04
C GLY A 368 -3.22 1.07 8.07
N GLN A 369 -3.43 1.73 9.21
CA GLN A 369 -3.37 3.19 9.31
C GLN A 369 -1.99 3.82 9.10
N LYS A 370 -0.90 3.05 9.21
CA LYS A 370 0.48 3.55 9.00
C LYS A 370 1.00 3.31 7.59
N CYS A 371 0.33 2.47 6.80
CA CYS A 371 0.63 2.28 5.39
C CYS A 371 0.18 3.55 4.62
N SER A 372 1.12 4.23 3.94
CA SER A 372 0.81 5.43 3.15
C SER A 372 0.53 5.05 1.70
N TYR A 373 -0.69 5.30 1.23
CA TYR A 373 -1.09 5.09 -0.16
C TYR A 373 -0.70 6.25 -1.10
N MET A 374 0.12 7.19 -0.62
CA MET A 374 0.48 8.38 -1.39
C MET A 374 1.19 8.04 -2.70
N VAL A 375 1.97 6.96 -2.73
CA VAL A 375 2.71 6.54 -3.93
C VAL A 375 1.75 5.97 -4.97
N GLU A 376 0.81 5.09 -4.60
CA GLU A 376 -0.18 4.56 -5.56
C GLU A 376 -1.11 5.66 -6.08
N ILE A 377 -1.54 6.58 -5.21
CA ILE A 377 -2.40 7.72 -5.59
C ILE A 377 -1.65 8.69 -6.52
N ALA A 378 -0.37 8.96 -6.27
CA ALA A 378 0.45 9.81 -7.13
C ALA A 378 0.67 9.20 -8.52
N ILE A 379 0.92 7.89 -8.59
CA ILE A 379 1.04 7.16 -9.86
C ILE A 379 -0.29 7.20 -10.63
N GLY A 380 -1.41 6.91 -9.97
CA GLY A 380 -2.74 6.97 -10.58
C GLY A 380 -3.10 8.36 -11.11
N SER A 381 -2.78 9.41 -10.35
CA SER A 381 -3.03 10.81 -10.74
C SER A 381 -2.17 11.24 -11.93
N THR A 382 -0.91 10.78 -11.99
CA THR A 382 0.01 11.08 -13.10
C THR A 382 -0.45 10.42 -14.40
N ILE A 383 -0.90 9.16 -14.34
CA ILE A 383 -1.43 8.44 -15.51
C ILE A 383 -2.71 9.12 -16.02
N LEU A 384 -3.62 9.50 -15.12
CA LEU A 384 -4.85 10.19 -15.49
C LEU A 384 -4.57 11.56 -16.14
N GLY A 385 -3.61 12.32 -15.60
CA GLY A 385 -3.16 13.58 -16.18
C GLY A 385 -2.59 13.41 -17.60
N PHE A 386 -1.80 12.36 -17.83
CA PHE A 386 -1.25 12.06 -19.15
C PHE A 386 -2.35 11.72 -20.18
N ILE A 387 -3.35 10.93 -19.78
CA ILE A 387 -4.49 10.60 -20.65
C ILE A 387 -5.26 11.86 -21.04
N ILE A 388 -5.54 12.75 -20.08
CA ILE A 388 -6.23 14.01 -20.35
C ILE A 388 -5.41 14.88 -21.31
N LEU A 389 -4.11 15.00 -21.11
CA LEU A 389 -3.22 15.76 -21.99
C LEU A 389 -3.25 15.25 -23.43
N VAL A 390 -3.21 13.93 -23.64
CA VAL A 390 -3.26 13.31 -24.97
C VAL A 390 -4.59 13.60 -25.66
N ILE A 391 -5.72 13.45 -24.93
CA ILE A 391 -7.05 13.74 -25.47
C ILE A 391 -7.18 15.22 -25.85
N SER A 392 -6.79 16.13 -24.96
CA SER A 392 -6.83 17.57 -25.22
C SER A 392 -5.98 17.95 -26.43
N THR A 393 -4.76 17.39 -26.54
CA THR A 393 -3.87 17.64 -27.69
C THR A 393 -4.47 17.12 -28.99
N CYS A 394 -5.09 15.94 -28.97
CA CYS A 394 -5.75 15.36 -30.14
C CYS A 394 -6.94 16.22 -30.61
N ILE A 395 -7.75 16.71 -29.65
CA ILE A 395 -8.86 17.63 -29.94
C ILE A 395 -8.32 18.95 -30.52
N LEU A 396 -7.28 19.53 -29.91
CA LEU A 396 -6.68 20.78 -30.37
C LEU A 396 -6.10 20.65 -31.79
N TYR A 397 -5.44 19.53 -32.07
CA TYR A 397 -4.90 19.21 -33.39
C TYR A 397 -6.02 19.12 -34.45
N ARG A 398 -7.10 18.40 -34.13
CA ARG A 398 -8.29 18.29 -35.02
C ARG A 398 -8.95 19.65 -35.25
N TYR A 399 -9.05 20.46 -34.20
CA TYR A 399 -9.64 21.80 -34.27
C TYR A 399 -8.80 22.74 -35.17
N CYS A 400 -7.47 22.75 -35.00
CA CYS A 400 -6.57 23.56 -35.83
C CYS A 400 -6.59 23.13 -37.29
N GLN A 401 -6.65 21.82 -37.57
CA GLN A 401 -6.71 21.29 -38.93
C GLN A 401 -7.98 21.75 -39.66
N SER A 402 -9.14 21.71 -38.99
CA SER A 402 -10.41 22.17 -39.58
C SER A 402 -10.34 23.65 -39.95
N ARG A 403 -9.83 24.50 -39.04
CA ARG A 403 -9.72 25.95 -39.27
C ARG A 403 -8.75 26.34 -40.39
N ALA A 404 -7.78 25.50 -40.71
CA ALA A 404 -6.85 25.77 -41.81
C ALA A 404 -7.50 25.57 -43.19
N LEU A 405 -8.53 24.71 -43.29
CA LEU A 405 -9.23 24.43 -44.55
C LEU A 405 -10.27 25.50 -44.93
N ASP A 406 -10.80 26.25 -43.96
CA ASP A 406 -11.84 27.27 -44.19
C ASP A 406 -11.28 28.63 -44.64
N LYS A 407 -9.95 28.82 -44.62
CA LYS A 407 -9.28 30.09 -44.98
C LYS A 407 -8.79 30.16 -46.43
N MET A 408 -9.23 29.25 -47.31
CA MET A 408 -8.76 29.22 -48.71
C MET A 408 -9.51 30.25 -49.58
N PRO A 409 -8.83 31.25 -50.19
CA PRO A 409 -9.48 32.39 -50.86
C PRO A 409 -10.20 32.04 -52.19
N TRP A 410 -9.95 30.85 -52.73
CA TRP A 410 -10.58 30.33 -53.95
C TRP A 410 -11.64 29.26 -53.64
N ARG A 411 -11.86 28.90 -52.36
CA ARG A 411 -12.93 27.99 -51.98
C ARG A 411 -14.27 28.71 -52.06
N VAL A 412 -15.25 28.07 -52.69
CA VAL A 412 -16.64 28.53 -52.74
C VAL A 412 -17.49 27.47 -52.08
N PHE A 413 -18.29 27.86 -51.09
CA PHE A 413 -19.19 26.94 -50.43
C PHE A 413 -20.43 26.73 -51.30
N HIS A 414 -20.99 25.52 -51.29
CA HIS A 414 -22.17 25.20 -52.08
C HIS A 414 -23.38 26.04 -51.66
N GLU A 415 -23.46 26.48 -50.40
CA GLU A 415 -24.50 27.40 -49.93
C GLU A 415 -24.48 28.76 -50.63
N ASP A 416 -23.33 29.19 -51.14
CA ASP A 416 -23.17 30.44 -51.91
C ASP A 416 -23.54 30.27 -53.40
N LEU A 417 -23.90 29.06 -53.83
CA LEU A 417 -24.22 28.73 -55.23
C LEU A 417 -25.73 28.61 -55.42
N ARG A 418 -26.27 29.47 -56.31
CA ARG A 418 -27.67 29.37 -56.76
C ARG A 418 -27.71 28.94 -58.22
N MET A 419 -28.13 27.70 -58.46
CA MET A 419 -28.34 27.15 -59.79
C MET A 419 -29.52 27.85 -60.46
N ILE A 420 -29.37 28.24 -61.72
CA ILE A 420 -30.42 28.90 -62.51
C ILE A 420 -31.05 27.87 -63.44
N ASP A 421 -32.38 27.88 -63.52
CA ASP A 421 -33.14 27.02 -64.44
C ASP A 421 -33.04 27.53 -65.89
N ASP A 422 -33.15 26.63 -66.87
CA ASP A 422 -32.92 26.91 -68.30
C ASP A 422 -33.82 28.05 -68.84
N GLU A 423 -35.01 28.19 -68.29
CA GLU A 423 -35.98 29.24 -68.65
C GLU A 423 -35.54 30.63 -68.13
N GLN A 424 -35.01 30.68 -66.90
CA GLN A 424 -34.45 31.90 -66.30
C GLN A 424 -33.14 32.31 -66.99
N ALA A 425 -32.30 31.36 -67.38
CA ALA A 425 -31.06 31.63 -68.12
C ALA A 425 -31.32 32.30 -69.48
N ARG A 426 -32.38 31.88 -70.21
CA ARG A 426 -32.79 32.50 -71.49
C ARG A 426 -33.31 33.92 -71.31
N SER A 427 -34.03 34.20 -70.22
CA SER A 427 -34.60 35.53 -69.94
C SER A 427 -33.55 36.59 -69.59
N LEU A 428 -32.38 36.19 -69.09
CA LEU A 428 -31.28 37.11 -68.76
C LEU A 428 -30.43 37.50 -69.99
N ILE A 429 -30.34 36.61 -70.98
CA ILE A 429 -29.64 36.87 -72.25
C ILE A 429 -30.38 37.93 -73.08
N SER A 430 -31.72 38.03 -72.96
CA SER A 430 -32.55 38.97 -73.71
C SER A 430 -32.59 40.39 -73.13
N LEU A 431 -32.14 40.63 -71.90
CA LEU A 431 -32.14 41.95 -71.26
C LEU A 431 -31.00 42.89 -71.73
N GLY A 432 -30.05 42.39 -72.54
CA GLY A 432 -28.86 43.13 -72.98
C GLY A 432 -28.76 43.43 -74.49
N SER A 433 -29.77 43.15 -75.31
CA SER A 433 -29.66 43.32 -76.77
C SER A 433 -30.93 43.87 -77.41
N ALA A 434 -31.02 45.20 -77.49
CA ALA A 434 -31.84 45.84 -78.52
C ALA A 434 -31.20 45.56 -79.89
N ASN A 435 -31.91 44.84 -80.75
CA ASN A 435 -31.63 44.61 -82.18
C ASN A 435 -30.36 43.80 -82.53
N THR A 436 -30.44 42.47 -82.52
CA THR A 436 -29.77 41.61 -83.53
C THR A 436 -30.42 40.22 -83.57
N LYS A 437 -30.58 39.64 -84.77
CA LYS A 437 -31.10 38.28 -85.02
C LYS A 437 -30.11 37.20 -84.53
N LEU A 438 -29.83 37.16 -83.23
CA LEU A 438 -28.83 36.28 -82.61
C LEU A 438 -29.40 35.50 -81.42
N SER A 439 -30.67 35.10 -81.50
CA SER A 439 -31.40 34.42 -80.41
C SER A 439 -31.26 32.89 -80.39
N ASN A 440 -30.43 32.28 -81.26
CA ASN A 440 -30.32 30.82 -81.43
C ASN A 440 -28.94 30.22 -81.06
N MET A 441 -28.10 30.90 -80.28
CA MET A 441 -26.90 30.28 -79.67
C MET A 441 -27.27 29.61 -78.35
N SER A 442 -27.85 28.41 -78.43
CA SER A 442 -28.41 27.68 -77.28
C SER A 442 -27.45 26.71 -76.57
N THR A 443 -26.18 26.65 -76.94
CA THR A 443 -25.20 25.71 -76.34
C THR A 443 -24.62 26.20 -75.01
N GLY A 444 -24.44 27.51 -74.83
CA GLY A 444 -23.84 28.08 -73.60
C GLY A 444 -24.78 28.23 -72.39
N ALA A 445 -26.10 28.01 -72.56
CA ALA A 445 -27.09 28.28 -71.52
C ALA A 445 -27.18 27.21 -70.42
N LYS A 446 -26.71 25.99 -70.66
CA LYS A 446 -26.96 24.81 -69.79
C LYS A 446 -26.09 24.72 -68.52
N LYS A 447 -25.11 25.61 -68.34
CA LYS A 447 -24.13 25.54 -67.22
C LYS A 447 -23.95 26.89 -66.54
N HIS A 448 -25.04 27.54 -66.12
CA HIS A 448 -25.03 28.88 -65.55
C HIS A 448 -25.43 28.88 -64.05
N VAL A 449 -24.64 29.54 -63.21
CA VAL A 449 -24.83 29.61 -61.75
C VAL A 449 -24.55 31.02 -61.23
N ILE A 450 -25.27 31.46 -60.20
CA ILE A 450 -24.92 32.68 -59.46
C ILE A 450 -24.07 32.29 -58.26
N VAL A 451 -22.92 32.96 -58.13
CA VAL A 451 -22.04 32.89 -56.95
C VAL A 451 -22.28 34.12 -56.08
N GLY A 452 -22.68 33.88 -54.83
CA GLY A 452 -23.04 34.93 -53.86
C GLY A 452 -24.29 35.70 -54.29
N VAL A 453 -24.22 37.04 -54.26
CA VAL A 453 -25.41 37.88 -54.48
C VAL A 453 -25.70 38.14 -55.97
N ASN A 454 -24.69 38.41 -56.80
CA ASN A 454 -24.88 38.88 -58.19
C ASN A 454 -23.78 38.43 -59.20
N THR A 455 -22.90 37.49 -58.84
CA THR A 455 -21.82 37.08 -59.75
C THR A 455 -22.26 35.94 -60.65
N HIS A 456 -22.47 36.23 -61.93
CA HIS A 456 -22.80 35.23 -62.94
C HIS A 456 -21.56 34.39 -63.32
N ALA A 457 -21.70 33.08 -63.23
CA ALA A 457 -20.63 32.12 -63.46
C ALA A 457 -21.05 30.98 -64.40
N THR A 458 -20.09 30.44 -65.13
CA THR A 458 -20.16 29.10 -65.71
C THR A 458 -19.44 28.10 -64.82
N TYR A 459 -19.85 26.84 -64.87
CA TYR A 459 -19.22 25.79 -64.07
C TYR A 459 -18.90 24.53 -64.88
N HIS A 460 -17.82 23.86 -64.49
CA HIS A 460 -17.52 22.48 -64.88
C HIS A 460 -17.82 21.57 -63.70
N ARG A 461 -18.67 20.57 -63.92
CA ARG A 461 -19.09 19.61 -62.90
C ARG A 461 -18.32 18.30 -63.07
N TYR A 462 -17.74 17.82 -61.98
CA TYR A 462 -17.04 16.54 -61.90
C TYR A 462 -17.65 15.72 -60.77
N ALA A 463 -17.95 14.45 -61.00
CA ALA A 463 -18.49 13.58 -59.95
C ALA A 463 -17.40 13.29 -58.91
N GLN A 464 -17.65 13.61 -57.65
CA GLN A 464 -16.69 13.45 -56.57
C GLN A 464 -16.91 12.11 -55.85
N LYS A 465 -15.90 11.23 -55.88
CA LYS A 465 -15.97 9.89 -55.26
C LYS A 465 -15.28 9.80 -53.90
N ARG A 466 -14.28 10.66 -53.67
CA ARG A 466 -13.53 10.74 -52.40
C ARG A 466 -13.30 12.19 -52.02
N SER A 467 -13.01 12.44 -50.74
CA SER A 467 -12.62 13.77 -50.29
C SER A 467 -11.31 14.20 -50.97
N ILE A 468 -11.38 15.31 -51.71
CA ILE A 468 -10.24 15.91 -52.41
C ILE A 468 -9.33 16.55 -51.35
N LYS A 469 -8.05 16.21 -51.41
CA LYS A 469 -7.00 16.81 -50.59
C LYS A 469 -6.06 17.58 -51.53
N PHE A 470 -5.90 18.88 -51.27
CA PHE A 470 -5.02 19.72 -52.06
C PHE A 470 -3.59 19.58 -51.57
N VAL A 471 -2.67 19.25 -52.47
CA VAL A 471 -1.24 19.34 -52.18
C VAL A 471 -0.78 20.80 -52.27
N LYS A 472 0.39 21.11 -51.70
CA LYS A 472 0.92 22.47 -51.64
C LYS A 472 1.00 23.16 -53.01
N SER A 473 1.32 22.43 -54.08
CA SER A 473 1.37 22.98 -55.44
C SER A 473 0.00 23.48 -55.93
N ASP A 474 -1.07 22.74 -55.60
CA ASP A 474 -2.42 23.05 -56.07
C ASP A 474 -2.96 24.27 -55.33
N LEU A 475 -2.68 24.37 -54.02
CA LEU A 475 -3.02 25.55 -53.22
C LEU A 475 -2.40 26.83 -53.79
N ILE A 476 -1.13 26.76 -54.21
CA ILE A 476 -0.41 27.89 -54.81
C ILE A 476 -1.01 28.25 -56.16
N LEU A 477 -1.19 27.26 -57.04
CA LEU A 477 -1.76 27.45 -58.39
C LEU A 477 -3.16 28.06 -58.33
N LEU A 478 -4.07 27.51 -57.53
CA LEU A 478 -5.45 28.00 -57.43
C LEU A 478 -5.52 29.42 -56.85
N THR A 479 -4.61 29.75 -55.92
CA THR A 479 -4.48 31.12 -55.40
C THR A 479 -4.01 32.09 -56.49
N GLN A 480 -3.02 31.68 -57.30
CA GLN A 480 -2.54 32.49 -58.43
C GLN A 480 -3.65 32.68 -59.47
N MET A 481 -4.36 31.61 -59.86
CA MET A 481 -5.50 31.68 -60.78
C MET A 481 -6.61 32.61 -60.27
N LYS A 482 -6.88 32.62 -58.95
CA LYS A 482 -7.87 33.52 -58.36
C LYS A 482 -7.45 34.99 -58.40
N GLN A 483 -6.14 35.25 -58.42
CA GLN A 483 -5.54 36.59 -58.43
C GLN A 483 -5.25 37.13 -59.83
N THR A 484 -5.32 36.30 -60.88
CA THR A 484 -5.06 36.77 -62.25
C THR A 484 -6.14 37.71 -62.75
N ILE A 485 -5.71 38.87 -63.24
CA ILE A 485 -6.58 39.91 -63.81
C ILE A 485 -5.93 40.39 -65.10
N HIS A 486 -6.59 40.15 -66.23
CA HIS A 486 -6.18 40.63 -67.54
C HIS A 486 -7.40 40.67 -68.46
N ASP A 487 -7.43 41.60 -69.43
CA ASP A 487 -8.60 41.82 -70.28
C ASP A 487 -8.99 40.58 -71.11
N ASN A 488 -7.98 39.82 -71.56
CA ASN A 488 -8.13 38.60 -72.35
C ASN A 488 -8.04 37.29 -71.53
N ILE A 489 -8.18 37.36 -70.20
CA ILE A 489 -8.22 36.19 -69.32
C ILE A 489 -9.58 36.13 -68.63
N ASN A 490 -10.23 34.97 -68.67
CA ASN A 490 -11.49 34.78 -67.98
C ASN A 490 -11.23 34.62 -66.46
N PRO A 491 -11.83 35.44 -65.59
CA PRO A 491 -11.59 35.31 -64.16
C PRO A 491 -12.02 33.95 -63.60
N PHE A 492 -11.09 33.26 -62.94
CA PHE A 492 -11.37 32.08 -62.15
C PHE A 492 -12.05 32.49 -60.83
N LEU A 493 -13.24 31.94 -60.58
CA LEU A 493 -14.03 32.31 -59.41
C LEU A 493 -13.76 31.39 -58.21
N GLY A 494 -13.41 30.14 -58.44
CA GLY A 494 -13.08 29.21 -57.37
C GLY A 494 -13.54 27.79 -57.62
N ILE A 495 -13.45 26.95 -56.59
CA ILE A 495 -13.91 25.56 -56.61
C ILE A 495 -14.81 25.30 -55.41
N ALA A 496 -15.94 24.64 -55.66
CA ALA A 496 -16.76 24.01 -54.62
C ALA A 496 -16.45 22.50 -54.60
N PHE A 497 -16.11 21.96 -53.44
CA PHE A 497 -15.63 20.57 -53.28
C PHE A 497 -15.88 20.07 -51.84
N ASN A 498 -15.88 18.75 -51.64
CA ASN A 498 -16.01 18.08 -50.32
C ASN A 498 -17.32 18.38 -49.55
N GLU A 499 -18.34 18.93 -50.20
CA GLU A 499 -19.63 19.30 -49.57
C GLU A 499 -20.80 18.50 -50.13
N LYS A 500 -20.74 18.13 -51.41
CA LYS A 500 -21.70 17.26 -52.09
C LYS A 500 -20.96 16.17 -52.88
N GLU A 501 -21.71 15.32 -53.59
CA GLU A 501 -21.18 14.28 -54.49
C GLU A 501 -20.59 14.85 -55.80
N GLU A 502 -20.43 16.17 -55.91
CA GLU A 502 -19.91 16.85 -57.08
C GLU A 502 -18.88 17.92 -56.71
N MET A 503 -17.85 18.06 -57.54
CA MET A 503 -16.91 19.18 -57.53
C MET A 503 -17.26 20.12 -58.67
N LEU A 504 -17.33 21.42 -58.37
CA LEU A 504 -17.64 22.47 -59.35
C LEU A 504 -16.45 23.41 -59.50
N VAL A 505 -15.92 23.54 -60.72
CA VAL A 505 -14.90 24.53 -61.07
C VAL A 505 -15.59 25.73 -61.71
N LEU A 506 -15.45 26.91 -61.12
CA LEU A 506 -16.25 28.09 -61.44
C LEU A 506 -15.44 29.14 -62.20
N TRP A 507 -16.00 29.60 -63.31
CA TRP A 507 -15.45 30.65 -64.17
C TRP A 507 -16.46 31.77 -64.34
N LYS A 508 -16.01 32.99 -64.62
CA LYS A 508 -16.93 34.09 -64.90
C LYS A 508 -17.72 33.83 -66.19
N PHE A 509 -19.02 34.10 -66.15
CA PHE A 509 -19.91 33.92 -67.29
C PHE A 509 -19.61 34.92 -68.43
N CYS A 510 -19.52 34.41 -69.65
CA CYS A 510 -19.31 35.18 -70.87
C CYS A 510 -20.54 35.04 -71.77
N SER A 511 -21.25 36.15 -71.99
CA SER A 511 -22.62 36.14 -72.54
C SER A 511 -22.74 35.83 -74.03
N ARG A 512 -21.64 35.82 -74.79
CA ARG A 512 -21.64 35.58 -76.24
C ARG A 512 -21.14 34.18 -76.62
N GLY A 513 -21.07 33.26 -75.66
CA GLY A 513 -20.63 31.89 -75.89
C GLY A 513 -19.12 31.79 -76.12
N THR A 514 -18.71 30.78 -76.87
CA THR A 514 -17.29 30.48 -77.17
C THR A 514 -16.96 30.75 -78.63
N VAL A 515 -15.67 30.86 -78.96
CA VAL A 515 -15.22 30.93 -80.36
C VAL A 515 -15.70 29.70 -81.14
N GLN A 516 -15.78 28.53 -80.49
CA GLN A 516 -16.38 27.33 -81.06
C GLN A 516 -17.81 27.53 -81.56
N ASP A 517 -18.67 28.14 -80.74
CA ASP A 517 -20.06 28.40 -81.11
C ASP A 517 -20.18 29.31 -82.33
N ILE A 518 -19.18 30.15 -82.55
CA ILE A 518 -19.11 31.08 -83.69
C ILE A 518 -18.61 30.38 -84.96
N ILE A 519 -17.45 29.72 -84.90
CA ILE A 519 -16.80 29.14 -86.09
C ILE A 519 -17.60 28.00 -86.72
N TYR A 520 -18.39 27.27 -85.92
CA TYR A 520 -19.24 26.18 -86.42
C TYR A 520 -20.68 26.59 -86.72
N ASN A 521 -21.03 27.87 -86.55
CA ASN A 521 -22.36 28.38 -86.87
C ASN A 521 -22.44 28.81 -88.34
N LYS A 522 -23.12 27.98 -89.15
CA LYS A 522 -23.32 28.23 -90.59
C LYS A 522 -24.12 29.51 -90.91
N ASN A 523 -24.80 30.08 -89.92
CA ASN A 523 -25.63 31.28 -90.10
C ASN A 523 -24.87 32.57 -89.79
N MET A 524 -23.58 32.51 -89.45
CA MET A 524 -22.78 33.68 -89.12
C MET A 524 -21.51 33.74 -89.97
N THR A 525 -21.31 34.83 -90.70
CA THR A 525 -20.09 35.09 -91.48
C THR A 525 -19.25 36.13 -90.75
N LEU A 526 -18.05 35.74 -90.33
CA LEU A 526 -17.08 36.65 -89.71
C LEU A 526 -16.27 37.36 -90.80
N ASP A 527 -16.16 38.68 -90.69
CA ASP A 527 -15.25 39.49 -91.53
C ASP A 527 -13.79 39.32 -91.07
N GLU A 528 -12.84 39.53 -91.97
CA GLU A 528 -11.40 39.36 -91.75
C GLU A 528 -10.89 40.19 -90.55
N LYS A 529 -11.49 41.36 -90.31
CA LYS A 529 -11.20 42.21 -89.15
C LYS A 529 -11.57 41.55 -87.82
N PHE A 530 -12.66 40.78 -87.76
CA PHE A 530 -13.04 40.03 -86.56
C PHE A 530 -12.10 38.85 -86.32
N HIS A 531 -11.64 38.17 -87.37
CA HIS A 531 -10.62 37.12 -87.25
C HIS A 531 -9.32 37.67 -86.64
N ALA A 532 -8.81 38.78 -87.18
CA ALA A 532 -7.61 39.41 -86.66
C ALA A 532 -7.76 39.88 -85.21
N ALA A 533 -8.93 40.43 -84.83
CA ALA A 533 -9.23 40.84 -83.47
C ALA A 533 -9.23 39.66 -82.49
N PHE A 534 -9.90 38.55 -82.83
CA PHE A 534 -9.94 37.36 -81.98
C PHE A 534 -8.56 36.70 -81.81
N VAL A 535 -7.79 36.59 -82.89
CA VAL A 535 -6.42 36.06 -82.82
C VAL A 535 -5.55 36.95 -81.95
N SER A 536 -5.63 38.27 -82.10
CA SER A 536 -4.91 39.23 -81.25
C SER A 536 -5.27 39.04 -79.77
N ASP A 537 -6.55 38.93 -79.44
CA ASP A 537 -7.00 38.73 -78.06
C ASP A 537 -6.49 37.41 -77.46
N ILE A 538 -6.53 36.32 -78.23
CA ILE A 538 -6.00 35.02 -77.81
C ILE A 538 -4.49 35.12 -77.55
N VAL A 539 -3.74 35.74 -78.46
CA VAL A 539 -2.27 35.89 -78.31
C VAL A 539 -1.93 36.72 -77.08
N LYS A 540 -2.63 37.84 -76.82
CA LYS A 540 -2.44 38.66 -75.62
C LYS A 540 -2.74 37.88 -74.33
N GLY A 541 -3.80 37.07 -74.33
CA GLY A 541 -4.10 36.20 -73.19
C GLY A 541 -3.01 35.16 -72.95
N LEU A 542 -2.50 34.52 -74.00
CA LEU A 542 -1.43 33.53 -73.90
C LEU A 542 -0.10 34.14 -73.44
N GLU A 543 0.24 35.31 -73.97
CA GLU A 543 1.42 36.07 -73.56
C GLU A 543 1.37 36.37 -72.06
N TYR A 544 0.23 36.87 -71.56
CA TYR A 544 0.04 37.11 -70.14
C TYR A 544 0.20 35.82 -69.31
N LEU A 545 -0.43 34.71 -69.71
CA LEU A 545 -0.33 33.45 -68.97
C LEU A 545 1.10 32.91 -68.92
N HIS A 546 1.83 32.95 -70.04
CA HIS A 546 3.21 32.46 -70.12
C HIS A 546 4.19 33.33 -69.33
N LEU A 547 3.93 34.64 -69.22
CA LEU A 547 4.73 35.54 -68.38
C LEU A 547 4.32 35.49 -66.90
N SER A 548 3.11 35.02 -66.59
CA SER A 548 2.64 34.85 -65.22
C SER A 548 3.26 33.63 -64.53
N GLN A 549 3.12 33.53 -63.21
CA GLN A 549 3.57 32.36 -62.44
C GLN A 549 2.79 31.07 -62.77
N ILE A 550 1.64 31.17 -63.48
CA ILE A 550 0.90 30.01 -63.99
C ILE A 550 1.68 29.36 -65.13
N GLY A 551 2.34 30.16 -65.98
CA GLY A 551 3.28 29.73 -67.02
C GLY A 551 2.69 29.03 -68.23
N TYR A 552 1.43 28.57 -68.18
CA TYR A 552 0.80 27.83 -69.27
C TYR A 552 -0.73 27.98 -69.27
N HIS A 553 -1.35 27.76 -70.42
CA HIS A 553 -2.80 27.51 -70.50
C HIS A 553 -3.12 26.03 -70.25
N GLY A 554 -2.41 25.12 -70.90
CA GLY A 554 -2.52 23.67 -70.68
C GLY A 554 -3.58 22.96 -71.54
N SER A 555 -4.61 23.67 -72.01
CA SER A 555 -5.60 23.10 -72.93
C SER A 555 -6.32 24.17 -73.75
N LEU A 556 -5.57 24.87 -74.61
CA LEU A 556 -6.15 25.89 -75.47
C LEU A 556 -6.97 25.22 -76.59
N SER A 557 -8.27 25.50 -76.61
CA SER A 557 -9.19 25.04 -77.65
C SER A 557 -10.17 26.16 -78.02
N PRO A 558 -10.91 26.06 -79.15
CA PRO A 558 -11.97 27.00 -79.48
C PRO A 558 -13.07 27.08 -78.39
N TRP A 559 -13.26 26.00 -77.61
CA TRP A 559 -14.13 25.97 -76.44
C TRP A 559 -13.58 26.79 -75.27
N ALA A 560 -12.27 26.69 -75.01
CA ALA A 560 -11.61 27.45 -73.94
C ALA A 560 -11.46 28.96 -74.24
N CYS A 561 -11.93 29.42 -75.41
CA CYS A 561 -11.94 30.83 -75.81
C CYS A 561 -13.36 31.39 -75.67
N ALA A 562 -13.68 31.97 -74.52
CA ALA A 562 -15.00 32.54 -74.23
C ALA A 562 -15.11 33.99 -74.72
N ILE A 563 -16.29 34.42 -75.14
CA ILE A 563 -16.53 35.75 -75.72
C ILE A 563 -17.44 36.56 -74.81
N ASP A 564 -16.94 37.70 -74.36
CA ASP A 564 -17.67 38.56 -73.45
C ASP A 564 -18.66 39.49 -74.19
N ARG A 565 -19.43 40.26 -73.41
CA ARG A 565 -20.42 41.22 -73.94
C ARG A 565 -19.83 42.29 -74.88
N ASN A 566 -18.52 42.55 -74.79
CA ASN A 566 -17.82 43.55 -75.60
C ASN A 566 -17.19 42.95 -76.87
N TRP A 567 -17.49 41.68 -77.20
CA TRP A 567 -16.86 40.96 -78.31
C TRP A 567 -15.34 40.76 -78.15
N SER A 568 -14.83 40.79 -76.92
CA SER A 568 -13.44 40.42 -76.62
C SER A 568 -13.32 38.94 -76.29
N VAL A 569 -12.24 38.30 -76.75
CA VAL A 569 -11.95 36.90 -76.41
C VAL A 569 -11.20 36.83 -75.08
N ARG A 570 -11.69 35.95 -74.20
CA ARG A 570 -11.11 35.63 -72.89
C ARG A 570 -10.80 34.15 -72.77
N LEU A 571 -9.57 33.83 -72.40
CA LEU A 571 -9.13 32.46 -72.19
C LEU A 571 -9.65 31.93 -70.84
N THR A 572 -10.36 30.80 -70.86
CA THR A 572 -10.87 30.08 -69.69
C THR A 572 -10.14 28.73 -69.56
N ASP A 573 -10.38 27.97 -68.49
CA ASP A 573 -9.80 26.63 -68.29
C ASP A 573 -8.25 26.57 -68.28
N TYR A 574 -7.59 27.71 -68.04
CA TYR A 574 -6.14 27.75 -67.91
C TYR A 574 -5.66 27.15 -66.58
N GLY A 575 -4.47 26.56 -66.57
CA GLY A 575 -3.76 26.12 -65.37
C GLY A 575 -4.30 24.83 -64.73
N ILE A 576 -5.62 24.61 -64.74
CA ILE A 576 -6.32 23.60 -63.94
C ILE A 576 -6.18 22.15 -64.42
N SER A 577 -5.82 21.93 -65.69
CA SER A 577 -5.77 20.60 -66.32
C SER A 577 -4.95 19.58 -65.53
N ASN A 578 -3.75 19.95 -65.10
CA ASN A 578 -2.85 19.07 -64.35
C ASN A 578 -3.41 18.65 -62.98
N ALA A 579 -4.17 19.53 -62.33
CA ALA A 579 -4.80 19.23 -61.04
C ALA A 579 -5.97 18.26 -61.23
N LEU A 580 -6.79 18.47 -62.27
CA LEU A 580 -7.89 17.58 -62.63
C LEU A 580 -7.40 16.17 -62.96
N GLU A 581 -6.37 16.04 -63.81
CA GLU A 581 -5.78 14.74 -64.15
C GLU A 581 -5.24 14.01 -62.92
N ARG A 582 -4.65 14.74 -61.97
CA ARG A 582 -4.15 14.15 -60.74
C ARG A 582 -5.27 13.64 -59.86
N TRP A 583 -6.30 14.45 -59.63
CA TRP A 583 -7.45 14.05 -58.81
C TRP A 583 -8.24 12.90 -59.45
N GLU A 584 -8.25 12.79 -60.77
CA GLU A 584 -8.79 11.64 -61.48
C GLU A 584 -7.93 10.38 -61.24
N LYS A 585 -6.59 10.46 -61.43
CA LYS A 585 -5.67 9.34 -61.17
C LYS A 585 -5.72 8.84 -59.73
N GLU A 586 -5.98 9.73 -58.76
CA GLU A 586 -6.18 9.38 -57.35
C GLU A 586 -7.58 8.81 -57.04
N GLY A 587 -8.47 8.80 -58.03
CA GLY A 587 -9.86 8.36 -57.90
C GLY A 587 -10.72 9.29 -57.04
N ALA A 588 -10.31 10.55 -56.90
CA ALA A 588 -11.05 11.56 -56.13
C ALA A 588 -12.22 12.15 -56.93
N ILE A 589 -12.02 12.34 -58.23
CA ILE A 589 -13.06 12.74 -59.18
C ILE A 589 -13.15 11.76 -60.34
N ASN A 590 -14.30 11.74 -61.00
CA ASN A 590 -14.46 11.12 -62.32
C ASN A 590 -14.58 12.24 -63.35
N ILE A 591 -13.66 12.30 -64.31
CA ILE A 591 -13.84 13.14 -65.49
C ILE A 591 -14.72 12.34 -66.43
N GLU A 592 -16.04 12.48 -66.27
CA GLU A 592 -16.93 12.09 -67.35
C GLU A 592 -16.57 12.97 -68.55
N VAL A 593 -15.78 12.42 -69.47
CA VAL A 593 -15.58 12.99 -70.80
C VAL A 593 -16.98 13.25 -71.31
N ALA A 594 -17.33 14.51 -71.53
CA ALA A 594 -18.57 14.86 -72.19
C ALA A 594 -18.52 14.22 -73.58
N GLN A 595 -18.99 12.97 -73.70
CA GLN A 595 -19.58 12.45 -74.92
C GLN A 595 -20.96 13.12 -75.09
N SER A 596 -20.98 14.45 -75.05
CA SER A 596 -22.12 15.23 -75.47
C SER A 596 -21.74 15.93 -76.76
N ASP A 597 -22.69 16.04 -77.67
CA ASP A 597 -22.60 16.70 -78.98
C ASP A 597 -22.14 18.19 -78.97
N ASP A 598 -21.60 18.68 -77.84
CA ASP A 598 -21.29 20.08 -77.56
C ASP A 598 -19.82 20.45 -77.90
N ASP A 599 -18.85 19.53 -77.79
CA ASP A 599 -17.47 19.77 -78.25
C ASP A 599 -17.24 19.36 -79.71
N LYS A 600 -17.39 20.31 -80.64
CA LYS A 600 -17.21 20.10 -82.09
C LYS A 600 -15.77 20.22 -82.56
N SER A 601 -14.82 20.52 -81.67
CA SER A 601 -13.43 20.77 -82.06
C SER A 601 -12.68 19.49 -82.45
N GLN A 602 -13.19 18.28 -82.15
CA GLN A 602 -12.49 16.99 -82.29
C GLN A 602 -11.05 16.99 -81.75
N ALA A 603 -10.70 17.95 -80.90
CA ALA A 603 -9.38 18.06 -80.29
C ALA A 603 -9.32 17.02 -79.16
N ALA A 604 -9.03 15.77 -79.52
CA ALA A 604 -8.65 14.75 -78.56
C ALA A 604 -7.41 15.27 -77.80
N GLN A 605 -7.62 15.71 -76.57
CA GLN A 605 -6.58 16.12 -75.64
C GLN A 605 -5.57 14.96 -75.49
N ARG A 606 -4.43 15.09 -76.15
CA ARG A 606 -3.22 14.35 -75.83
C ARG A 606 -2.15 15.39 -75.55
N THR A 607 -1.66 15.43 -74.31
CA THR A 607 -0.32 15.97 -74.05
C THR A 607 0.53 14.95 -73.28
N CYS A 608 1.79 14.96 -73.70
CA CYS A 608 2.91 14.03 -73.61
C CYS A 608 3.12 13.08 -72.41
N LYS A 609 3.67 11.92 -72.79
CA LYS A 609 4.62 11.11 -72.03
C LYS A 609 5.81 11.96 -71.54
N PHE A 610 6.12 11.85 -70.25
CA PHE A 610 7.44 11.45 -69.76
C PHE A 610 7.25 10.50 -68.58
#